data_AF-A0A1H9RFD9-F1
#
_entry.id   AF-A0A1H9RFD9-F1
#
_cell.length_a   1.000
_cell.length_b   1.000
_cell.length_c   1.000
_cell.angle_alpha   90.00
_cell.angle_beta   90.00
_cell.angle_gamma   90.00
#
_symmetry.space_group_name_H-M   'P 1'
#
loop_
_entity.id
_entity.type
_entity.pdbx_description
1 polymer ?
#
loop_
_entity_poly.entity_id
_entity_poly.type
_entity_poly.pdbx_seq_one_letter_code
_entity_poly.pdbx_strand_id
1 'polypeptide(L)'
;MIFKRVLGVLAAGILVGNVALAARAPTLLTELMEASKDQGWSKACPQIMADIRELKEPGDQASEEWRDYVTLKAGCLSEVYRDAEVVAFLKARLVDGHRDPELLDFLGTSQLRLGKSVEAAATFEEALKGGLPDKAKKNVYGKLAIAYVKQASAGGKVPDQAVLVKAEKYARLAVESEPTGEAGADPMALAQWGHVKLLQQDYDEAIRLFDDALLKSASDPGWPSAEIRKVMEAQFTISLGQAHYRKGDKAYGGNLMNKAVEIAPTEKFKTVMRAIRATIVKPVPGRPGA
;
A
#
# COMPACT_ATOMS: atom_id res chain seq x y z
N MET A 1 35.31 68.07 41.07
CA MET A 1 36.08 67.65 39.89
C MET A 1 35.84 66.16 39.66
N ILE A 2 35.37 65.80 38.46
CA ILE A 2 35.44 64.49 37.75
C ILE A 2 34.56 63.35 38.33
N PHE A 3 33.38 62.94 37.81
CA PHE A 3 32.86 62.38 36.53
C PHE A 3 33.09 60.86 36.25
N LYS A 4 31.98 60.18 35.88
CA LYS A 4 31.75 58.91 35.08
C LYS A 4 31.84 57.51 35.76
N ARG A 5 30.71 56.75 35.81
CA ARG A 5 30.16 55.69 34.88
C ARG A 5 30.96 54.37 34.96
N VAL A 6 30.40 53.14 34.99
CA VAL A 6 29.52 52.45 34.01
C VAL A 6 28.93 51.15 34.63
N LEU A 7 27.72 50.81 34.19
CA LEU A 7 26.97 49.55 34.29
C LEU A 7 27.74 48.26 33.92
N GLY A 8 27.31 47.14 34.51
CA GLY A 8 26.93 45.96 33.72
C GLY A 8 27.89 44.77 33.70
N VAL A 9 27.47 43.67 34.33
CA VAL A 9 27.61 42.32 33.76
C VAL A 9 26.32 41.55 34.11
N LEU A 10 25.39 41.52 33.16
CA LEU A 10 24.24 40.63 33.12
C LEU A 10 24.65 39.36 32.37
N ALA A 11 24.35 38.21 32.98
CA ALA A 11 24.05 36.91 32.36
C ALA A 11 24.81 36.54 31.07
N ALA A 12 25.94 35.85 31.22
CA ALA A 12 26.51 35.00 30.18
C ALA A 12 26.60 33.56 30.71
N GLY A 13 25.45 32.91 30.84
CA GLY A 13 25.35 31.52 31.22
C GLY A 13 24.02 30.98 30.72
N ILE A 14 24.06 29.87 29.99
CA ILE A 14 22.93 29.19 29.34
C ILE A 14 22.54 29.80 27.98
N LEU A 15 23.32 29.52 26.92
CA LEU A 15 22.80 29.52 25.54
C LEU A 15 23.58 28.60 24.57
N VAL A 16 24.71 28.00 24.98
CA VAL A 16 25.54 27.18 24.07
C VAL A 16 25.02 25.75 23.88
N GLY A 17 24.16 25.24 24.78
CA GLY A 17 23.62 23.88 24.69
C GLY A 17 22.46 23.71 23.67
N ASN A 18 21.74 24.78 23.34
CA ASN A 18 20.55 24.70 22.46
C ASN A 18 20.87 24.99 20.99
N VAL A 19 21.92 25.76 20.71
CA VAL A 19 22.26 26.15 19.32
C VAL A 19 22.82 24.96 18.53
N ALA A 20 23.60 24.08 19.18
CA ALA A 20 24.12 22.87 18.55
C ALA A 20 23.03 21.82 18.26
N LEU A 21 21.98 21.74 19.08
CA LEU A 21 20.83 20.87 18.83
C LEU A 21 19.89 21.44 17.76
N ALA A 22 19.69 22.77 17.77
CA ALA A 22 18.84 23.45 16.79
C ALA A 22 19.45 23.46 15.38
N ALA A 23 20.78 23.56 15.25
CA ALA A 23 21.47 23.47 13.96
C ALA A 23 21.56 22.04 13.40
N ARG A 24 21.37 21.01 14.25
CA ARG A 24 21.47 19.60 13.86
C ARG A 24 20.14 19.01 13.36
N ALA A 25 19.01 19.63 13.69
CA ALA A 25 17.70 19.12 13.31
C ALA A 25 17.42 19.21 11.79
N PRO A 26 17.71 20.34 11.09
CA PRO A 26 17.54 20.40 9.63
C PRO A 26 18.47 19.42 8.90
N THR A 27 19.72 19.30 9.35
CA THR A 27 20.69 18.36 8.75
C THR A 27 20.30 16.90 8.97
N LEU A 28 19.77 16.58 10.16
CA LEU A 28 19.32 15.21 10.47
C LEU A 28 18.10 14.80 9.63
N LEU A 29 17.12 15.69 9.45
CA LEU A 29 15.96 15.38 8.60
C LEU A 29 16.40 15.07 7.16
N THR A 30 17.31 15.88 6.60
CA THR A 30 17.87 15.64 5.27
C THR A 30 18.62 14.30 5.20
N GLU A 31 19.50 14.01 6.16
CA GLU A 31 20.24 12.74 6.23
C GLU A 31 19.31 11.52 6.27
N LEU A 32 18.22 11.59 7.05
CA LEU A 32 17.25 10.51 7.17
C LEU A 32 16.40 10.33 5.89
N MET A 33 16.07 11.42 5.22
CA MET A 33 15.41 11.38 3.91
C MET A 33 16.31 10.75 2.85
N GLU A 34 17.58 11.15 2.79
CA GLU A 34 18.56 10.59 1.86
C GLU A 34 18.75 9.09 2.10
N ALA A 35 18.90 8.67 3.37
CA ALA A 35 18.98 7.25 3.73
C ALA A 35 17.76 6.45 3.21
N SER A 36 16.57 7.03 3.26
CA SER A 36 15.33 6.41 2.77
C SER A 36 15.29 6.30 1.26
N LYS A 37 15.81 7.29 0.54
CA LYS A 37 15.92 7.29 -0.93
C LYS A 37 16.96 6.29 -1.42
N ASP A 38 18.13 6.25 -0.77
CA ASP A 38 19.27 5.43 -1.18
C ASP A 38 19.09 3.94 -0.88
N GLN A 39 18.61 3.62 0.33
CA GLN A 39 18.46 2.23 0.76
C GLN A 39 17.08 1.65 0.40
N GLY A 40 16.14 2.50 0.04
CA GLY A 40 14.72 2.18 -0.09
C GLY A 40 14.00 2.17 1.27
N TRP A 41 12.77 2.67 1.26
CA TRP A 41 11.93 2.86 2.44
C TRP A 41 11.80 1.60 3.32
N SER A 42 11.56 0.43 2.72
CA SER A 42 11.37 -0.83 3.45
C SER A 42 12.60 -1.27 4.26
N LYS A 43 13.81 -0.94 3.79
CA LYS A 43 15.07 -1.25 4.47
C LYS A 43 15.47 -0.15 5.46
N ALA A 44 15.31 1.11 5.08
CA ALA A 44 15.71 2.25 5.89
C ALA A 44 14.82 2.43 7.13
N CYS A 45 13.50 2.41 6.95
CA CYS A 45 12.55 2.80 7.99
C CYS A 45 12.71 2.02 9.31
N PRO A 46 12.87 0.68 9.34
CA PRO A 46 13.11 -0.03 10.59
C PRO A 46 14.31 0.48 11.40
N GLN A 47 15.31 1.06 10.74
CA GLN A 47 16.55 1.54 11.36
C GLN A 47 16.40 2.97 11.89
N ILE A 48 15.73 3.84 11.12
CA ILE A 48 15.65 5.28 11.41
C ILE A 48 14.41 5.68 12.22
N MET A 49 13.51 4.74 12.51
CA MET A 49 12.26 5.03 13.23
C MET A 49 12.47 5.57 14.65
N ALA A 50 13.60 5.26 15.30
CA ALA A 50 13.95 5.84 16.60
C ALA A 50 14.26 7.33 16.46
N ASP A 51 15.13 7.68 15.52
CA ASP A 51 15.56 9.06 15.26
C ASP A 51 14.39 9.94 14.82
N ILE A 52 13.50 9.42 13.97
CA ILE A 52 12.26 10.12 13.54
C ILE A 52 11.37 10.49 14.73
N ARG A 53 11.36 9.71 15.82
CA ARG A 53 10.56 10.03 17.02
C ARG A 53 11.15 11.18 17.82
N GLU A 54 12.46 11.38 17.73
CA GLU A 54 13.17 12.47 18.42
C GLU A 54 13.11 13.78 17.64
N LEU A 55 12.85 13.72 16.33
CA LEU A 55 12.63 14.90 15.50
C LEU A 55 11.43 15.70 16.00
N LYS A 56 11.68 17.00 16.23
CA LYS A 56 10.62 17.98 16.48
C LYS A 56 9.91 18.30 15.18
N GLU A 57 8.58 18.32 15.22
CA GLU A 57 7.79 18.78 14.09
C GLU A 57 8.08 20.26 13.81
N PRO A 58 8.40 20.64 12.56
CA PRO A 58 8.57 22.03 12.17
C PRO A 58 7.29 22.84 12.40
N GLY A 59 7.41 24.08 12.87
CA GLY A 59 6.25 24.92 13.23
C GLY A 59 5.52 25.52 12.03
N ASP A 60 6.22 25.77 10.92
CA ASP A 60 5.64 26.33 9.70
C ASP A 60 5.09 25.22 8.80
N GLN A 61 3.78 25.00 8.86
CA GLN A 61 3.08 23.94 8.11
C GLN A 61 3.05 24.17 6.59
N ALA A 62 3.46 25.34 6.10
CA ALA A 62 3.58 25.61 4.67
C ALA A 62 4.99 25.33 4.13
N SER A 63 5.97 25.08 5.01
CA SER A 63 7.37 24.91 4.64
C SER A 63 7.66 23.55 3.99
N GLU A 64 8.70 23.51 3.16
CA GLU A 64 9.27 22.27 2.61
C GLU A 64 9.77 21.35 3.72
N GLU A 65 10.42 21.91 4.75
CA GLU A 65 10.90 21.15 5.93
C GLU A 65 9.76 20.44 6.65
N TRP A 66 8.62 21.10 6.85
CA TRP A 66 7.45 20.46 7.43
C TRP A 66 6.92 19.34 6.54
N ARG A 67 6.85 19.56 5.22
CA ARG A 67 6.39 18.53 4.27
C ARG A 67 7.30 17.30 4.32
N ASP A 68 8.61 17.50 4.28
CA ASP A 68 9.60 16.43 4.37
C ASP A 68 9.50 15.66 5.67
N TYR A 69 9.33 16.36 6.80
CA TYR A 69 9.09 15.72 8.10
C TYR A 69 7.84 14.83 8.08
N VAL A 70 6.71 15.35 7.57
CA VAL A 70 5.44 14.62 7.54
C VAL A 70 5.54 13.43 6.59
N THR A 71 6.15 13.60 5.42
CA THR A 71 6.38 12.53 4.44
C THR A 71 7.25 11.42 5.00
N LEU A 72 8.41 11.76 5.57
CA LEU A 72 9.32 10.79 6.16
C LEU A 72 8.64 10.00 7.29
N LYS A 73 7.98 10.71 8.22
CA LYS A 73 7.33 10.09 9.37
C LYS A 73 6.15 9.21 8.96
N ALA A 74 5.27 9.69 8.09
CA ALA A 74 4.13 8.93 7.63
C ALA A 74 4.56 7.72 6.78
N GLY A 75 5.51 7.91 5.87
CA GLY A 75 6.08 6.84 5.05
C GLY A 75 6.70 5.75 5.91
N CYS A 76 7.56 6.10 6.87
CA CYS A 76 8.17 5.09 7.72
C CYS A 76 7.22 4.43 8.70
N LEU A 77 6.23 5.14 9.26
CA LEU A 77 5.16 4.51 10.03
C LEU A 77 4.35 3.51 9.17
N SER A 78 4.11 3.85 7.91
CA SER A 78 3.42 2.99 6.94
C SER A 78 4.24 1.74 6.60
N GLU A 79 5.54 1.86 6.35
CA GLU A 79 6.41 0.72 6.03
C GLU A 79 6.52 -0.28 7.18
N VAL A 80 6.54 0.20 8.43
CA VAL A 80 6.58 -0.65 9.62
C VAL A 80 5.18 -1.07 10.11
N TYR A 81 4.15 -0.96 9.26
CA TYR A 81 2.77 -1.42 9.49
C TYR A 81 2.10 -0.81 10.74
N ARG A 82 2.46 0.41 11.11
CA ARG A 82 1.80 1.17 12.20
C ARG A 82 0.64 2.00 11.65
N ASP A 83 -0.25 1.33 10.91
CA ASP A 83 -1.30 1.97 10.09
C ASP A 83 -2.25 2.87 10.89
N ALA A 84 -2.61 2.47 12.11
CA ALA A 84 -3.48 3.28 12.97
C ALA A 84 -2.85 4.63 13.33
N GLU A 85 -1.54 4.65 13.54
CA GLU A 85 -0.79 5.86 13.84
C GLU A 85 -0.61 6.73 12.60
N VAL A 86 -0.36 6.13 11.43
CA VAL A 86 -0.34 6.88 10.16
C VAL A 86 -1.67 7.60 9.96
N VAL A 87 -2.79 6.89 10.11
CA VAL A 87 -4.12 7.46 9.91
C VAL A 87 -4.37 8.61 10.89
N ALA A 88 -4.06 8.44 12.18
CA ALA A 88 -4.22 9.49 13.17
C ALA A 88 -3.31 10.70 12.87
N PHE A 89 -2.04 10.43 12.56
CA PHE A 89 -1.02 11.44 12.28
C PHE A 89 -1.36 12.29 11.06
N LEU A 90 -1.73 11.65 9.94
CA LEU A 90 -2.06 12.35 8.70
C LEU A 90 -3.42 13.03 8.75
N LYS A 91 -4.44 12.44 9.38
CA LYS A 91 -5.75 13.13 9.53
C LYS A 91 -5.65 14.42 10.33
N ALA A 92 -4.76 14.48 11.32
CA ALA A 92 -4.53 15.70 12.11
C ALA A 92 -3.80 16.81 11.34
N ARG A 93 -3.11 16.47 10.24
CA ARG A 93 -2.24 17.40 9.48
C ARG A 93 -2.79 17.78 8.12
N LEU A 94 -3.52 16.86 7.49
CA LEU A 94 -4.18 17.09 6.22
C LEU A 94 -5.59 17.68 6.45
N VAL A 95 -5.67 18.81 7.15
CA VAL A 95 -6.90 19.58 7.38
C VAL A 95 -7.02 20.68 6.32
N ASP A 96 -8.22 20.86 5.76
CA ASP A 96 -8.67 21.83 4.73
C ASP A 96 -7.62 22.66 3.95
N GLY A 97 -7.63 22.51 2.62
CA GLY A 97 -6.65 23.10 1.70
C GLY A 97 -6.18 22.05 0.69
N HIS A 98 -5.36 22.39 -0.31
CA HIS A 98 -4.82 21.41 -1.26
C HIS A 98 -3.99 20.35 -0.51
N ARG A 99 -4.61 19.21 -0.21
CA ARG A 99 -3.99 18.08 0.50
C ARG A 99 -3.00 17.41 -0.44
N ASP A 100 -1.76 17.27 0.03
CA ASP A 100 -0.67 16.73 -0.75
C ASP A 100 -0.99 15.30 -1.26
N PRO A 101 -0.95 15.07 -2.59
CA PRO A 101 -1.31 13.78 -3.18
C PRO A 101 -0.49 12.59 -2.69
N GLU A 102 0.80 12.78 -2.40
CA GLU A 102 1.68 11.70 -1.93
C GLU A 102 1.34 11.31 -0.50
N LEU A 103 1.08 12.31 0.36
CA LEU A 103 0.59 12.05 1.72
C LEU A 103 -0.78 11.38 1.73
N LEU A 104 -1.64 11.70 0.76
CA LEU A 104 -2.92 11.01 0.57
C LEU A 104 -2.73 9.53 0.18
N ASP A 105 -1.72 9.17 -0.62
CA ASP A 105 -1.41 7.76 -0.92
C ASP A 105 -1.04 6.99 0.37
N PHE A 106 -0.20 7.55 1.24
CA PHE A 106 0.13 6.91 2.52
C PHE A 106 -1.11 6.76 3.42
N LEU A 107 -1.95 7.79 3.49
CA LEU A 107 -3.21 7.74 4.25
C LEU A 107 -4.15 6.66 3.71
N GLY A 108 -4.40 6.64 2.40
CA GLY A 108 -5.29 5.67 1.76
C GLY A 108 -4.77 4.24 1.90
N THR A 109 -3.46 4.03 1.76
CA THR A 109 -2.80 2.72 1.93
C THR A 109 -3.03 2.20 3.34
N SER A 110 -2.85 3.05 4.34
CA SER A 110 -3.03 2.68 5.75
C SER A 110 -4.50 2.42 6.11
N GLN A 111 -5.42 3.22 5.57
CA GLN A 111 -6.85 2.97 5.70
C GLN A 111 -7.25 1.61 5.08
N LEU A 112 -6.71 1.27 3.90
CA LEU A 112 -6.99 0.02 3.23
C LEU A 112 -6.50 -1.20 4.01
N ARG A 113 -5.30 -1.12 4.61
CA ARG A 113 -4.74 -2.18 5.47
C ARG A 113 -5.55 -2.38 6.75
N LEU A 114 -6.14 -1.31 7.28
CA LEU A 114 -7.08 -1.36 8.42
C LEU A 114 -8.50 -1.81 8.04
N GLY A 115 -8.77 -2.15 6.78
CA GLY A 115 -10.09 -2.58 6.32
C GLY A 115 -11.10 -1.44 6.14
N LYS A 116 -10.65 -0.18 6.17
CA LYS A 116 -11.50 1.02 5.92
C LYS A 116 -11.59 1.30 4.43
N SER A 117 -12.16 0.36 3.68
CA SER A 117 -12.12 0.36 2.22
C SER A 117 -12.86 1.54 1.57
N VAL A 118 -13.97 2.01 2.17
CA VAL A 118 -14.73 3.16 1.66
C VAL A 118 -13.91 4.44 1.79
N GLU A 119 -13.32 4.67 2.97
CA GLU A 119 -12.48 5.84 3.22
C GLU A 119 -11.19 5.81 2.39
N ALA A 120 -10.59 4.63 2.23
CA ALA A 120 -9.41 4.44 1.40
C ALA A 120 -9.69 4.81 -0.06
N ALA A 121 -10.81 4.33 -0.62
CA ALA A 121 -11.19 4.64 -2.00
C ALA A 121 -11.37 6.16 -2.21
N ALA A 122 -12.09 6.84 -1.30
CA ALA A 122 -12.26 8.29 -1.37
C ALA A 122 -10.91 9.04 -1.29
N THR A 123 -10.03 8.61 -0.39
CA THR A 123 -8.70 9.22 -0.20
C THR A 123 -7.82 9.06 -1.45
N PHE A 124 -7.82 7.89 -2.08
CA PHE A 124 -7.06 7.66 -3.30
C PHE A 124 -7.62 8.42 -4.51
N GLU A 125 -8.95 8.53 -4.65
CA GLU A 125 -9.56 9.35 -5.71
C GLU A 125 -9.18 10.82 -5.58
N GLU A 126 -9.10 11.32 -4.35
CA GLU A 126 -8.62 12.67 -4.04
C GLU A 126 -7.14 12.83 -4.43
N ALA A 127 -6.28 11.87 -4.08
CA ALA A 127 -4.86 11.87 -4.47
C ALA A 127 -4.69 11.94 -6.00
N LEU A 128 -5.47 11.15 -6.75
CA LEU A 128 -5.44 11.17 -8.21
C LEU A 128 -5.87 12.53 -8.79
N LYS A 129 -6.89 13.17 -8.21
CA LYS A 129 -7.34 14.52 -8.63
C LYS A 129 -6.30 15.59 -8.33
N GLY A 130 -5.55 15.44 -7.23
CA GLY A 130 -4.52 16.38 -6.82
C GLY A 130 -3.22 16.31 -7.65
N GLY A 131 -3.07 15.30 -8.52
CA GLY A 131 -1.96 15.22 -9.49
C GLY A 131 -0.76 14.43 -8.99
N LEU A 132 -0.94 13.11 -8.81
CA LEU A 132 0.18 12.20 -8.53
C LEU A 132 1.14 12.07 -9.73
N PRO A 133 2.46 11.90 -9.50
CA PRO A 133 3.40 11.49 -10.52
C PRO A 133 2.98 10.16 -11.18
N ASP A 134 3.28 9.96 -12.47
CA ASP A 134 2.80 8.79 -13.24
C ASP A 134 3.09 7.44 -12.57
N LYS A 135 4.30 7.28 -12.03
CA LYS A 135 4.71 6.07 -11.30
C LYS A 135 3.84 5.79 -10.07
N ALA A 136 3.52 6.83 -9.30
CA ALA A 136 2.65 6.71 -8.12
C ALA A 136 1.19 6.50 -8.52
N LYS A 137 0.75 7.16 -9.61
CA LYS A 137 -0.59 7.02 -10.18
C LYS A 137 -0.94 5.57 -10.51
N LYS A 138 -0.03 4.86 -11.17
CA LYS A 138 -0.16 3.43 -11.48
C LYS A 138 -0.39 2.59 -10.22
N ASN A 139 0.42 2.78 -9.19
CA ASN A 139 0.30 2.04 -7.92
C ASN A 139 -1.06 2.33 -7.24
N VAL A 140 -1.49 3.59 -7.26
CA VAL A 140 -2.77 4.00 -6.68
C VAL A 140 -3.97 3.40 -7.43
N TYR A 141 -3.89 3.18 -8.75
CA TYR A 141 -4.95 2.47 -9.48
C TYR A 141 -5.17 1.04 -8.96
N GLY A 142 -4.10 0.27 -8.75
CA GLY A 142 -4.21 -1.08 -8.17
C GLY A 142 -4.81 -1.07 -6.75
N LYS A 143 -4.38 -0.12 -5.91
CA LYS A 143 -4.93 0.05 -4.55
C LYS A 143 -6.42 0.42 -4.57
N LEU A 144 -6.85 1.29 -5.50
CA LEU A 144 -8.25 1.64 -5.71
C LEU A 144 -9.10 0.45 -6.14
N ALA A 145 -8.59 -0.36 -7.07
CA ALA A 145 -9.26 -1.58 -7.49
C ALA A 145 -9.51 -2.51 -6.29
N ILE A 146 -8.49 -2.74 -5.45
CA ILE A 146 -8.62 -3.54 -4.23
C ILE A 146 -9.63 -2.93 -3.25
N ALA A 147 -9.58 -1.61 -3.03
CA ALA A 147 -10.51 -0.91 -2.15
C ALA A 147 -11.96 -1.12 -2.61
N TYR A 148 -12.22 -0.97 -3.91
CA TYR A 148 -13.55 -1.19 -4.48
C TYR A 148 -13.99 -2.66 -4.48
N VAL A 149 -13.10 -3.62 -4.72
CA VAL A 149 -13.41 -5.06 -4.58
C VAL A 149 -13.87 -5.39 -3.15
N LYS A 150 -13.13 -4.90 -2.16
CA LYS A 150 -13.48 -5.10 -0.73
C LYS A 150 -14.79 -4.43 -0.37
N GLN A 151 -15.04 -3.23 -0.89
CA GLN A 151 -16.31 -2.53 -0.71
C GLN A 151 -17.48 -3.30 -1.34
N ALA A 152 -17.31 -3.78 -2.58
CA ALA A 152 -18.35 -4.52 -3.29
C ALA A 152 -18.75 -5.80 -2.55
N SER A 153 -17.79 -6.47 -1.91
CA SER A 153 -17.98 -7.74 -1.19
C SER A 153 -18.28 -7.56 0.30
N ALA A 154 -18.52 -6.32 0.76
CA ALA A 154 -18.73 -6.03 2.18
C ALA A 154 -20.04 -6.65 2.70
N GLY A 155 -19.99 -7.13 3.95
CA GLY A 155 -21.18 -7.61 4.65
C GLY A 155 -21.72 -8.97 4.20
N GLY A 156 -20.95 -9.74 3.44
CA GLY A 156 -21.34 -11.10 3.02
C GLY A 156 -22.61 -11.11 2.19
N LYS A 157 -22.75 -10.15 1.27
CA LYS A 157 -23.84 -10.12 0.29
C LYS A 157 -23.28 -10.46 -1.09
N VAL A 158 -24.18 -10.69 -2.05
CA VAL A 158 -23.80 -10.69 -3.46
C VAL A 158 -23.04 -9.40 -3.77
N PRO A 159 -21.88 -9.46 -4.44
CA PRO A 159 -21.10 -8.27 -4.74
C PRO A 159 -21.91 -7.17 -5.44
N ASP A 160 -21.76 -5.93 -4.96
CA ASP A 160 -22.39 -4.76 -5.59
C ASP A 160 -21.78 -4.51 -6.98
N GLN A 161 -22.58 -4.72 -8.02
CA GLN A 161 -22.15 -4.61 -9.41
C GLN A 161 -21.75 -3.17 -9.80
N ALA A 162 -22.41 -2.15 -9.25
CA ALA A 162 -22.05 -0.76 -9.54
C ALA A 162 -20.66 -0.42 -8.97
N VAL A 163 -20.32 -1.00 -7.82
CA VAL A 163 -19.00 -0.86 -7.21
C VAL A 163 -17.95 -1.68 -7.99
N LEU A 164 -18.29 -2.88 -8.48
CA LEU A 164 -17.39 -3.69 -9.30
C LEU A 164 -17.03 -3.02 -10.63
N VAL A 165 -17.93 -2.25 -11.24
CA VAL A 165 -17.59 -1.44 -12.44
C VAL A 165 -16.48 -0.44 -12.14
N LYS A 166 -16.48 0.17 -10.94
CA LYS A 166 -15.38 1.05 -10.51
C LYS A 166 -14.09 0.25 -10.28
N ALA A 167 -14.18 -0.91 -9.63
CA ALA A 167 -13.03 -1.77 -9.41
C ALA A 167 -12.37 -2.16 -10.74
N GLU A 168 -13.18 -2.55 -11.74
CA GLU A 168 -12.70 -2.92 -13.07
C GLU A 168 -12.01 -1.75 -13.77
N LYS A 169 -12.63 -0.57 -13.76
CA LYS A 169 -12.03 0.65 -14.34
C LYS A 169 -10.61 0.87 -13.82
N TYR A 170 -10.41 0.78 -12.51
CA TYR A 170 -9.10 1.03 -11.91
C TYR A 170 -8.13 -0.14 -12.07
N ALA A 171 -8.60 -1.39 -12.06
CA ALA A 171 -7.75 -2.55 -12.35
C ALA A 171 -7.21 -2.48 -13.79
N ARG A 172 -8.07 -2.13 -14.74
CA ARG A 172 -7.68 -1.96 -16.14
C ARG A 172 -6.71 -0.80 -16.33
N LEU A 173 -6.94 0.35 -15.68
CA LEU A 173 -5.99 1.47 -15.72
C LEU A 173 -4.62 1.11 -15.13
N ALA A 174 -4.55 0.25 -14.12
CA ALA A 174 -3.27 -0.22 -13.58
C ALA A 174 -2.47 -1.01 -14.64
N VAL A 175 -3.14 -1.86 -15.40
CA VAL A 175 -2.57 -2.66 -16.51
C VAL A 175 -2.23 -1.80 -17.73
N GLU A 176 -3.14 -0.92 -18.15
CA GLU A 176 -3.01 -0.06 -19.33
C GLU A 176 -1.98 1.07 -19.14
N SER A 177 -1.66 1.44 -17.90
CA SER A 177 -0.65 2.47 -17.61
C SER A 177 0.79 2.05 -17.88
N GLU A 178 1.01 0.79 -18.25
CA GLU A 178 2.32 0.27 -18.63
C GLU A 178 2.72 0.76 -20.03
N PRO A 179 4.01 1.06 -20.28
CA PRO A 179 4.45 1.54 -21.59
C PRO A 179 4.09 0.62 -22.76
N THR A 180 4.04 -0.70 -22.53
CA THR A 180 3.65 -1.72 -23.51
C THR A 180 2.25 -2.28 -23.26
N GLY A 181 1.43 -1.58 -22.47
CA GLY A 181 0.10 -2.00 -22.05
C GLY A 181 0.10 -3.36 -21.36
N GLU A 182 -0.92 -4.17 -21.62
CA GLU A 182 -1.09 -5.48 -21.00
C GLU A 182 0.10 -6.43 -21.24
N ALA A 183 0.77 -6.30 -22.40
CA ALA A 183 1.96 -7.10 -22.69
C ALA A 183 3.11 -6.80 -21.71
N GLY A 184 3.18 -5.58 -21.17
CA GLY A 184 4.15 -5.17 -20.14
C GLY A 184 3.66 -5.28 -18.71
N ALA A 185 2.37 -5.59 -18.51
CA ALA A 185 1.78 -5.56 -17.18
C ALA A 185 2.42 -6.55 -16.22
N ASP A 186 2.59 -6.07 -15.00
CA ASP A 186 3.08 -6.86 -13.89
C ASP A 186 2.08 -7.98 -13.54
N PRO A 187 2.56 -9.16 -13.09
CA PRO A 187 1.69 -10.29 -12.77
C PRO A 187 0.62 -9.97 -11.72
N MET A 188 0.91 -9.08 -10.77
CA MET A 188 -0.01 -8.75 -9.69
C MET A 188 -1.17 -7.88 -10.20
N ALA A 189 -0.92 -6.91 -11.10
CA ALA A 189 -1.98 -6.11 -11.72
C ALA A 189 -2.94 -6.98 -12.56
N LEU A 190 -2.40 -7.94 -13.32
CA LEU A 190 -3.21 -8.91 -14.08
C LEU A 190 -4.07 -9.77 -13.14
N ALA A 191 -3.48 -10.33 -12.09
CA ALA A 191 -4.22 -11.13 -11.12
C ALA A 191 -5.29 -10.31 -10.37
N GLN A 192 -5.00 -9.06 -10.03
CA GLN A 192 -5.99 -8.14 -9.43
C GLN A 192 -7.17 -7.91 -10.36
N TRP A 193 -6.92 -7.70 -11.66
CA TRP A 193 -8.00 -7.60 -12.64
C TRP A 193 -8.77 -8.91 -12.78
N GLY A 194 -8.08 -10.05 -12.79
CA GLY A 194 -8.70 -11.38 -12.79
C GLY A 194 -9.63 -11.60 -11.60
N HIS A 195 -9.28 -11.11 -10.42
CA HIS A 195 -10.17 -11.14 -9.25
C HIS A 195 -11.43 -10.29 -9.42
N VAL A 196 -11.34 -9.14 -10.08
CA VAL A 196 -12.53 -8.34 -10.40
C VAL A 196 -13.45 -9.13 -11.33
N LYS A 197 -12.89 -9.72 -12.40
CA LYS A 197 -13.65 -10.54 -13.37
C LYS A 197 -14.30 -11.76 -12.73
N LEU A 198 -13.59 -12.41 -11.81
CA LEU A 198 -14.10 -13.52 -11.01
C LEU A 198 -15.34 -13.13 -10.19
N LEU A 199 -15.37 -11.92 -9.62
CA LEU A 199 -16.51 -11.41 -8.85
C LEU A 199 -17.66 -10.92 -9.74
N GLN A 200 -17.34 -10.45 -10.95
CA GLN A 200 -18.32 -10.15 -12.00
C GLN A 200 -18.89 -11.42 -12.66
N GLN A 201 -18.37 -12.61 -12.30
CA GLN A 201 -18.72 -13.91 -12.89
C GLN A 201 -18.31 -14.05 -14.38
N ASP A 202 -17.42 -13.20 -14.84
CA ASP A 202 -16.76 -13.32 -16.14
C ASP A 202 -15.58 -14.29 -16.00
N TYR A 203 -15.91 -15.58 -15.90
CA TYR A 203 -14.92 -16.61 -15.56
C TYR A 203 -13.92 -16.86 -16.68
N ASP A 204 -14.28 -16.66 -17.94
CA ASP A 204 -13.38 -16.85 -19.08
C ASP A 204 -12.24 -15.83 -19.04
N GLU A 205 -12.60 -14.57 -18.85
CA GLU A 205 -11.60 -13.51 -18.74
C GLU A 205 -10.79 -13.62 -17.45
N ALA A 206 -11.42 -14.00 -16.34
CA ALA A 206 -10.70 -14.26 -15.09
C ALA A 206 -9.63 -15.36 -15.26
N ILE A 207 -9.97 -16.47 -15.94
CA ILE A 207 -9.04 -17.57 -16.22
C ILE A 207 -7.87 -17.07 -17.07
N ARG A 208 -8.15 -16.37 -18.18
CA ARG A 208 -7.11 -15.82 -19.05
C ARG A 208 -6.13 -14.93 -18.28
N LEU A 209 -6.65 -14.01 -17.47
CA LEU A 209 -5.84 -13.09 -16.68
C LEU A 209 -4.98 -13.80 -15.63
N PHE A 210 -5.50 -14.85 -14.98
CA PHE A 210 -4.70 -15.63 -14.03
C PHE A 210 -3.64 -16.50 -14.71
N ASP A 211 -3.93 -17.05 -15.89
CA ASP A 211 -2.94 -17.77 -16.70
C ASP A 211 -1.80 -16.84 -17.15
N ASP A 212 -2.14 -15.64 -17.64
CA ASP A 212 -1.15 -14.64 -18.03
C ASP A 212 -0.31 -14.18 -16.84
N ALA A 213 -0.94 -13.96 -15.68
CA ALA A 213 -0.25 -13.66 -14.43
C ALA A 213 0.73 -14.77 -14.02
N LEU A 214 0.33 -16.04 -14.09
CA LEU A 214 1.19 -17.19 -13.78
C LEU A 214 2.38 -17.28 -14.75
N LEU A 215 2.12 -17.14 -16.05
CA LEU A 215 3.15 -17.20 -17.09
C LEU A 215 4.21 -16.12 -16.87
N LYS A 216 3.78 -14.88 -16.62
CA LYS A 216 4.68 -13.75 -16.37
C LYS A 216 5.40 -13.85 -15.03
N SER A 217 4.71 -14.33 -13.99
CA SER A 217 5.30 -14.49 -12.65
C SER A 217 6.51 -15.43 -12.65
N ALA A 218 6.53 -16.44 -13.52
CA ALA A 218 7.64 -17.39 -13.60
C ALA A 218 8.97 -16.74 -14.03
N SER A 219 8.90 -15.71 -14.89
CA SER A 219 10.05 -15.01 -15.47
C SER A 219 10.28 -13.59 -14.93
N ASP A 220 9.41 -13.10 -14.04
CA ASP A 220 9.49 -11.73 -13.52
C ASP A 220 10.74 -11.51 -12.63
N PRO A 221 11.65 -10.60 -13.04
CA PRO A 221 12.82 -10.23 -12.23
C PRO A 221 12.46 -9.33 -11.04
N GLY A 222 11.24 -8.78 -10.97
CA GLY A 222 10.76 -7.91 -9.90
C GLY A 222 10.54 -8.62 -8.55
N TRP A 223 10.55 -9.96 -8.54
CA TRP A 223 10.42 -10.71 -7.27
C TRP A 223 11.68 -10.58 -6.41
N PRO A 224 11.57 -10.14 -5.15
CA PRO A 224 12.72 -9.92 -4.29
C PRO A 224 13.40 -11.22 -3.85
N SER A 225 12.72 -12.37 -3.96
CA SER A 225 13.29 -13.68 -3.65
C SER A 225 12.52 -14.82 -4.34
N ALA A 226 13.17 -15.98 -4.45
CA ALA A 226 12.53 -17.21 -4.93
C ALA A 226 11.38 -17.67 -4.03
N GLU A 227 11.44 -17.36 -2.74
CA GLU A 227 10.34 -17.67 -1.80
C GLU A 227 9.12 -16.81 -2.11
N ILE A 228 9.28 -15.51 -2.32
CA ILE A 228 8.17 -14.62 -2.70
C ILE A 228 7.57 -15.04 -4.04
N ARG A 229 8.39 -15.45 -5.02
CA ARG A 229 7.90 -16.00 -6.28
C ARG A 229 6.97 -17.21 -6.05
N LYS A 230 7.34 -18.14 -5.16
CA LYS A 230 6.47 -19.29 -4.80
C LYS A 230 5.20 -18.87 -4.07
N VAL A 231 5.25 -17.85 -3.22
CA VAL A 231 4.04 -17.28 -2.59
C VAL A 231 3.07 -16.80 -3.68
N MET A 232 3.57 -16.04 -4.66
CA MET A 232 2.74 -15.50 -5.74
C MET A 232 2.21 -16.58 -6.68
N GLU A 233 3.06 -17.55 -7.05
CA GLU A 233 2.65 -18.71 -7.86
C GLU A 233 1.50 -19.48 -7.20
N ALA A 234 1.59 -19.74 -5.89
CA ALA A 234 0.51 -20.38 -5.14
C ALA A 234 -0.77 -19.52 -5.10
N GLN A 235 -0.67 -18.19 -4.92
CA GLN A 235 -1.83 -17.28 -4.92
C GLN A 235 -2.53 -17.23 -6.29
N PHE A 236 -1.77 -17.13 -7.38
CA PHE A 236 -2.36 -17.11 -8.72
C PHE A 236 -2.94 -18.49 -9.07
N THR A 237 -2.27 -19.58 -8.69
CA THR A 237 -2.78 -20.96 -8.92
C THR A 237 -4.09 -21.22 -8.17
N ILE A 238 -4.22 -20.79 -6.91
CA ILE A 238 -5.48 -21.00 -6.17
C ILE A 238 -6.62 -20.16 -6.76
N SER A 239 -6.31 -18.97 -7.27
CA SER A 239 -7.29 -18.06 -7.89
C SER A 239 -7.76 -18.58 -9.25
N LEU A 240 -6.84 -19.10 -10.07
CA LEU A 240 -7.16 -19.83 -11.30
C LEU A 240 -8.05 -21.05 -11.00
N GLY A 241 -7.68 -21.83 -9.97
CA GLY A 241 -8.48 -22.96 -9.50
C GLY A 241 -9.90 -22.54 -9.08
N GLN A 242 -10.03 -21.42 -8.37
CA GLN A 242 -11.32 -20.85 -8.00
C GLN A 242 -12.16 -20.46 -9.23
N ALA A 243 -11.55 -19.85 -10.25
CA ALA A 243 -12.23 -19.45 -11.47
C ALA A 243 -12.78 -20.66 -12.24
N HIS A 244 -11.95 -21.69 -12.49
CA HIS A 244 -12.41 -22.95 -13.10
C HIS A 244 -13.50 -23.63 -12.28
N TYR A 245 -13.33 -23.70 -10.96
CA TYR A 245 -14.31 -24.29 -10.06
C TYR A 245 -15.65 -23.56 -10.13
N ARG A 246 -15.66 -22.23 -10.12
CA ARG A 246 -16.89 -21.43 -10.20
C ARG A 246 -17.53 -21.47 -11.60
N LYS A 247 -16.74 -21.56 -12.67
CA LYS A 247 -17.21 -21.77 -14.05
C LYS A 247 -17.96 -23.08 -14.25
N GLY A 248 -17.60 -24.12 -13.50
CA GLY A 248 -18.28 -25.42 -13.52
C GLY A 248 -17.35 -26.62 -13.58
N ASP A 249 -16.06 -26.42 -13.89
CA ASP A 249 -15.06 -27.49 -13.89
C ASP A 249 -14.52 -27.72 -12.47
N LYS A 250 -15.37 -28.38 -11.67
CA LYS A 250 -15.11 -28.62 -10.24
C LYS A 250 -13.87 -29.48 -10.01
N ALA A 251 -13.63 -30.47 -10.88
CA ALA A 251 -12.52 -31.40 -10.74
C ALA A 251 -11.19 -30.71 -11.03
N TYR A 252 -11.09 -30.03 -12.17
CA TYR A 252 -9.86 -29.33 -12.54
C TYR A 252 -9.56 -28.17 -11.59
N GLY A 253 -10.58 -27.34 -11.28
CA GLY A 253 -10.43 -26.25 -10.31
C GLY A 253 -10.00 -26.75 -8.92
N GLY A 254 -10.57 -27.87 -8.46
CA GLY A 254 -10.17 -28.52 -7.22
C GLY A 254 -8.71 -29.00 -7.20
N ASN A 255 -8.23 -29.55 -8.31
CA ASN A 255 -6.85 -29.99 -8.47
C ASN A 255 -5.86 -28.82 -8.45
N LEU A 256 -6.18 -27.71 -9.13
CA LEU A 256 -5.39 -26.49 -9.08
C LEU A 256 -5.30 -25.94 -7.65
N MET A 257 -6.41 -25.89 -6.92
CA MET A 257 -6.39 -25.45 -5.52
C MET A 257 -5.55 -26.38 -4.62
N ASN A 258 -5.50 -27.68 -4.89
CA ASN A 258 -4.59 -28.59 -4.18
C ASN A 258 -3.13 -28.30 -4.54
N LYS A 259 -2.82 -28.10 -5.83
CA LYS A 259 -1.48 -27.74 -6.30
C LYS A 259 -0.97 -26.45 -5.65
N ALA A 260 -1.83 -25.45 -5.49
CA ALA A 260 -1.47 -24.22 -4.77
C ALA A 260 -1.02 -24.47 -3.32
N VAL A 261 -1.63 -25.43 -2.62
CA VAL A 261 -1.21 -25.85 -1.27
C VAL A 261 0.17 -26.54 -1.31
N GLU A 262 0.50 -27.25 -2.38
CA GLU A 262 1.81 -27.91 -2.53
C GLU A 262 2.93 -26.91 -2.85
N ILE A 263 2.65 -25.90 -3.68
CA ILE A 263 3.59 -24.84 -4.07
C ILE A 263 3.96 -23.94 -2.87
N ALA A 264 3.00 -23.67 -1.99
CA ALA A 264 3.15 -22.76 -0.86
C ALA A 264 4.42 -23.06 -0.02
N PRO A 265 5.34 -22.09 0.15
CA PRO A 265 6.70 -22.37 0.60
C PRO A 265 6.82 -22.68 2.10
N THR A 266 5.81 -22.34 2.92
CA THR A 266 5.83 -22.54 4.37
C THR A 266 4.53 -23.18 4.86
N GLU A 267 4.57 -23.95 5.95
CA GLU A 267 3.36 -24.57 6.52
C GLU A 267 2.31 -23.55 6.97
N LYS A 268 2.75 -22.37 7.42
CA LYS A 268 1.85 -21.25 7.71
C LYS A 268 1.09 -20.83 6.44
N PHE A 269 1.78 -20.70 5.32
CA PHE A 269 1.14 -20.33 4.07
C PHE A 269 0.28 -21.44 3.48
N LYS A 270 0.69 -22.71 3.61
CA LYS A 270 -0.16 -23.86 3.26
C LYS A 270 -1.47 -23.86 4.04
N THR A 271 -1.42 -23.50 5.32
CA THR A 271 -2.62 -23.38 6.17
C THR A 271 -3.58 -22.32 5.63
N VAL A 272 -3.07 -21.18 5.18
CA VAL A 272 -3.87 -20.14 4.52
C VAL A 272 -4.49 -20.65 3.22
N MET A 273 -3.72 -21.31 2.35
CA MET A 273 -4.23 -21.87 1.09
C MET A 273 -5.33 -22.91 1.33
N ARG A 274 -5.16 -23.79 2.33
CA ARG A 274 -6.20 -24.76 2.72
C ARG A 274 -7.47 -24.07 3.21
N ALA A 275 -7.35 -22.99 3.98
CA ALA A 275 -8.49 -22.22 4.45
C ALA A 275 -9.27 -21.56 3.29
N ILE A 276 -8.56 -20.94 2.34
CA ILE A 276 -9.16 -20.35 1.13
C ILE A 276 -9.86 -21.43 0.30
N ARG A 277 -9.19 -22.57 0.05
CA ARG A 277 -9.82 -23.69 -0.67
C ARG A 277 -11.10 -24.16 0.04
N ALA A 278 -11.08 -24.26 1.37
CA ALA A 278 -12.25 -24.69 2.13
C ALA A 278 -13.44 -23.74 1.96
N THR A 279 -13.21 -22.42 1.98
CA THR A 279 -14.29 -21.43 1.77
C THR A 279 -14.87 -21.47 0.36
N ILE A 280 -14.07 -21.85 -0.65
CA ILE A 280 -14.53 -21.98 -2.04
C ILE A 280 -15.36 -23.26 -2.25
N VAL A 281 -14.88 -24.41 -1.74
CA VAL A 281 -15.50 -25.72 -1.99
C VAL A 281 -16.73 -25.95 -1.10
N LYS A 282 -16.70 -25.43 0.13
CA LYS A 282 -17.82 -25.52 1.09
C LYS A 282 -18.12 -24.11 1.63
N PRO A 283 -18.91 -23.31 0.91
CA PRO A 283 -19.31 -22.01 1.44
C PRO A 283 -20.06 -22.21 2.77
N VAL A 284 -19.62 -21.52 3.82
CA VAL A 284 -20.29 -21.55 5.12
C VAL A 284 -21.69 -20.96 4.95
N PRO A 285 -22.78 -21.64 5.40
CA PRO A 285 -24.12 -21.07 5.35
C PRO A 285 -24.14 -19.70 6.05
N GLY A 286 -24.51 -18.64 5.32
CA GLY A 286 -24.55 -17.27 5.85
C GLY A 286 -23.29 -16.41 5.58
N ARG A 287 -22.26 -16.93 4.90
CA ARG A 287 -21.16 -16.12 4.34
C ARG A 287 -20.98 -16.42 2.84
N PRO A 288 -21.56 -15.63 1.94
CA PRO A 288 -21.18 -15.60 0.54
C PRO A 288 -19.81 -14.92 0.38
N GLY A 289 -18.89 -15.62 -0.30
CA GLY A 289 -17.75 -15.05 -1.03
C GLY A 289 -16.69 -14.32 -0.21
N ALA A 290 -15.60 -15.04 0.12
CA ALA A 290 -14.28 -14.42 0.05
C ALA A 290 -13.85 -14.30 -1.42
#